data_AF-A0A561R9D9-F1
#
_entry.id   AF-A0A561R9D9-F1
#
_cell.length_a   1.000
_cell.length_b   1.000
_cell.length_c   1.000
_cell.angle_alpha   90.00
_cell.angle_beta   90.00
_cell.angle_gamma   90.00
#
_symmetry.space_group_name_H-M   'P 1'
#
loop_
_entity.id
_entity.type
_entity.pdbx_description
1 polymer ?
#
loop_
_entity_poly.entity_id
_entity_poly.type
_entity_poly.pdbx_seq_one_letter_code
_entity_poly.pdbx_strand_id
1 'polypeptide(L)' 'MDHVSNAVASATNLKEARLARGYSLEDLAIATGLTTDEIDAVERGLVVHEQHVERIEHALR' A
#
# COMPACT_ATOMS: atom_id res chain seq x y z
N MET A 1 -1.83 21.04 -7.44
CA MET A 1 -1.10 20.97 -6.15
C MET A 1 -1.96 20.12 -5.20
N ASP A 2 -2.05 18.82 -5.47
CA ASP A 2 -3.07 17.95 -4.86
C ASP A 2 -2.69 16.46 -4.96
N HIS A 3 -1.40 16.11 -4.91
CA HIS A 3 -0.98 14.70 -4.93
C HIS A 3 -0.83 14.10 -3.52
N VAL A 4 -0.55 14.92 -2.50
CA VAL A 4 -0.24 14.42 -1.15
C VAL A 4 -1.49 14.00 -0.37
N SER A 5 -2.63 14.66 -0.59
CA SER A 5 -3.87 14.38 0.15
C SER A 5 -4.56 13.07 -0.25
N ASN A 6 -4.30 12.56 -1.47
CA ASN A 6 -4.90 11.31 -1.94
C ASN A 6 -4.10 10.08 -1.49
N ALA A 7 -2.76 10.18 -1.48
CA ALA A 7 -1.88 9.09 -1.10
C ALA A 7 -2.11 8.57 0.34
N VAL A 8 -2.36 9.47 1.30
CA VAL A 8 -2.65 9.08 2.70
C VAL A 8 -4.02 8.43 2.89
N ALA A 9 -5.01 8.82 2.08
CA ALA A 9 -6.32 8.18 2.09
C ALA A 9 -6.25 6.77 1.50
N SER A 10 -5.52 6.58 0.39
CA SER A 10 -5.27 5.27 -0.20
C SER A 10 -4.46 4.36 0.73
N ALA A 11 -3.45 4.87 1.41
CA ALA A 11 -2.63 4.11 2.37
C ALA A 11 -3.45 3.49 3.52
N THR A 12 -4.36 4.28 4.10
CA THR A 12 -5.24 3.81 5.18
C THR A 12 -6.18 2.72 4.66
N ASN A 13 -6.75 2.93 3.48
CA ASN A 13 -7.68 2.01 2.85
C ASN A 13 -6.99 0.69 2.44
N LEU A 14 -5.73 0.76 1.99
CA LEU A 14 -4.88 -0.40 1.66
C LEU A 14 -4.61 -1.28 2.88
N LYS A 15 -4.28 -0.66 4.02
CA LYS A 15 -4.06 -1.38 5.28
C LYS A 15 -5.32 -2.09 5.75
N GLU A 16 -6.47 -1.41 5.68
CA GLU A 16 -7.75 -2.02 6.02
C GLU A 16 -8.13 -3.15 5.05
N ALA A 17 -7.93 -2.97 3.74
CA ALA A 17 -8.16 -4.01 2.73
C ALA A 17 -7.26 -5.23 2.94
N ARG A 18 -5.98 -5.02 3.27
CA ARG A 18 -5.04 -6.09 3.62
C ARG A 18 -5.53 -6.88 4.84
N LEU A 19 -5.89 -6.18 5.91
CA LEU A 19 -6.42 -6.80 7.13
C LEU A 19 -7.73 -7.55 6.86
N ALA A 20 -8.62 -6.98 6.05
CA ALA A 20 -9.90 -7.60 5.69
C ALA A 20 -9.72 -8.87 4.85
N ARG A 21 -8.72 -8.94 3.98
CA ARG A 21 -8.39 -10.16 3.21
C ARG A 21 -7.51 -11.15 3.97
N GLY A 22 -6.98 -10.79 5.13
CA GLY A 22 -6.02 -11.61 5.88
C GLY A 22 -4.64 -11.71 5.22
N TYR A 23 -4.31 -10.77 4.32
CA TYR A 23 -3.00 -10.73 3.69
C TYR A 23 -1.95 -10.25 4.71
N SER A 24 -0.83 -10.94 4.76
CA SER A 24 0.34 -10.49 5.53
C SER A 24 1.16 -9.50 4.70
N LEU A 25 2.02 -8.71 5.35
CA LEU A 25 2.95 -7.83 4.64
C LEU A 25 3.83 -8.62 3.67
N GLU A 26 4.26 -9.82 4.06
CA GLU A 26 5.01 -10.74 3.20
C GLU A 26 4.20 -11.20 1.98
N ASP A 27 2.90 -11.44 2.14
CA ASP A 27 2.04 -11.88 1.04
C ASP A 27 1.84 -10.74 0.03
N LEU A 28 1.64 -9.51 0.52
CA LEU A 28 1.67 -8.31 -0.30
C LEU A 28 3.03 -8.11 -0.97
N ALA A 29 4.14 -8.35 -0.25
CA ALA A 29 5.48 -8.21 -0.80
C ALA A 29 5.71 -9.14 -1.99
N ILE A 30 5.22 -10.37 -1.89
CA ILE A 30 5.28 -11.36 -2.98
C ILE A 30 4.37 -10.95 -4.14
N ALA A 31 3.12 -10.58 -3.86
CA ALA A 31 2.13 -10.24 -4.88
C ALA A 31 2.48 -8.97 -5.66
N THR A 32 2.99 -7.95 -4.94
CA THR A 32 3.34 -6.66 -5.51
C THR A 32 4.77 -6.63 -6.02
N GLY A 33 5.66 -7.50 -5.52
CA GLY A 33 7.11 -7.44 -5.76
C GLY A 33 7.79 -6.26 -5.06
N LEU A 34 7.20 -5.76 -3.98
CA LEU A 34 7.76 -4.73 -3.09
C LEU A 34 8.32 -5.40 -1.83
N THR A 35 9.18 -4.69 -1.10
CA THR A 35 9.61 -5.14 0.23
C THR A 35 8.56 -4.81 1.29
N THR A 36 8.56 -5.58 2.39
CA THR A 36 7.68 -5.32 3.53
C THR A 36 7.89 -3.94 4.14
N ASP A 37 9.12 -3.41 4.06
CA ASP A 37 9.48 -2.05 4.51
C ASP A 37 8.84 -0.98 3.60
N GLU A 38 8.88 -1.17 2.28
CA GLU A 38 8.19 -0.30 1.32
C GLU A 38 6.68 -0.32 1.53
N ILE A 39 6.10 -1.48 1.82
CA ILE A 39 4.66 -1.61 2.11
C ILE A 39 4.31 -0.93 3.43
N ASP A 40 5.08 -1.12 4.50
CA ASP A 40 4.88 -0.43 5.78
C ASP A 40 5.03 1.09 5.60
N ALA A 41 5.97 1.55 4.77
CA ALA A 41 6.11 2.95 4.41
C ALA A 41 4.86 3.49 3.67
N VAL A 42 4.28 2.69 2.76
CA VAL A 42 3.02 3.03 2.09
C VAL A 42 1.89 3.12 3.12
N GLU A 43 1.71 2.12 3.97
CA GLU A 43 0.66 2.09 4.99
C GLU A 43 0.76 3.22 6.02
N ARG A 44 1.98 3.70 6.28
CA ARG A 44 2.25 4.84 7.18
C ARG A 44 2.08 6.20 6.50
N GLY A 45 1.87 6.24 5.18
CA GLY A 45 1.84 7.49 4.42
C GLY A 45 3.19 8.22 4.42
N LEU A 46 4.30 7.49 4.57
CA LEU A 46 5.64 8.01 4.33
C LEU A 46 5.79 8.35 2.84
N VAL A 47 6.88 9.01 2.44
CA VAL A 47 7.09 9.41 1.04
C VAL A 47 7.05 8.19 0.13
N VAL A 48 5.88 7.94 -0.45
CA VAL A 48 5.64 6.80 -1.32
C VAL A 48 5.21 7.29 -2.67
N HIS A 49 5.89 6.76 -3.66
CA HIS A 49 5.56 7.02 -5.05
C HIS A 49 4.16 6.46 -5.33
N GLU A 50 3.36 7.19 -6.11
CA GLU A 50 2.04 6.77 -6.56
C GLU A 50 2.07 5.35 -7.18
N GLN A 51 3.17 4.99 -7.85
CA GLN A 51 3.40 3.64 -8.40
C GLN A 51 3.38 2.51 -7.36
N HIS A 52 3.78 2.75 -6.11
CA HIS A 52 3.75 1.72 -5.06
C HIS A 52 2.32 1.50 -4.57
N VAL A 53 1.57 2.58 -4.40
CA VAL A 53 0.15 2.55 -4.02
C VAL A 53 -0.64 1.81 -5.09
N GLU A 54 -0.47 2.14 -6.36
CA GLU A 54 -1.17 1.47 -7.47
C GLU A 54 -0.86 -0.04 -7.52
N ARG A 55 0.40 -0.45 -7.30
CA ARG A 55 0.76 -1.88 -7.28
C ARG A 55 0.08 -2.63 -6.14
N ILE A 56 0.06 -2.03 -4.95
CA ILE A 56 -0.57 -2.62 -3.76
C ILE A 56 -2.10 -2.68 -3.94
N GLU A 57 -2.72 -1.64 -4.48
CA GLU A 57 -4.15 -1.64 -4.81
C GLU A 57 -4.48 -2.71 -5.85
N HIS A 58 -3.63 -2.87 -6.87
CA HIS A 58 -3.80 -3.89 -7.90
C HIS A 58 -3.68 -5.31 -7.34
N ALA A 59 -2.77 -5.55 -6.39
CA ALA A 59 -2.61 -6.85 -5.74
C ALA A 59 -3.77 -7.20 -4.80
N LEU A 60 -4.45 -6.20 -4.23
CA LEU A 60 -5.60 -6.39 -3.34
C LEU A 60 -6.95 -6.43 -4.08
N ARG A 61 -6.97 -6.15 -5.38
CA ARG A 61 -8.15 -6.24 -6.25
C ARG A 61 -8.53 -7.69 -6.48
#